data_AF-A0A101SG58-F1
#
_entry.id   AF-A0A101SG58-F1
#
_cell.length_a   1.000
_cell.length_b   1.000
_cell.length_c   1.000
_cell.angle_alpha   90.00
_cell.angle_beta   90.00
_cell.angle_gamma   90.00
#
_symmetry.space_group_name_H-M   'P 1'
#
loop_
_entity.id
_entity.type
_entity.pdbx_description
1 polymer ?
#
loop_
_entity_poly.entity_id
_entity_poly.type
_entity_poly.pdbx_seq_one_letter_code
_entity_poly.pdbx_strand_id
1 'polypeptide(L)'
;MRHLRPLLAGAAVVAALVGAVVYGGVRATHASNTASQASGTASRASDHGPLPTTLVTSQPTGTRAPSTYGYGKPMARAEHGEVLAYTPHRLPYKLLQIPFTITNNGPEAAMYSVYFTVEIGDGADKASYRQVVTSGGLAAHHTMATRATIGNVDKLPAGAIRVTITDVQKRSHSDLPS
;
A
#
# COMPACT_ATOMS: atom_id res chain seq x y z
N MET A 1 32.40 40.62 27.74
CA MET A 1 32.08 39.83 28.95
C MET A 1 30.68 40.21 29.43
N ARG A 2 29.73 39.27 29.37
CA ARG A 2 28.68 39.01 30.37
C ARG A 2 27.82 37.87 29.85
N HIS A 3 27.95 36.75 30.55
CA HIS A 3 27.19 35.51 30.38
C HIS A 3 25.79 35.65 30.96
N LEU A 4 24.83 34.88 30.44
CA LEU A 4 23.86 34.06 31.19
C LEU A 4 23.11 33.12 30.23
N ARG A 5 23.06 31.83 30.59
CA ARG A 5 22.34 30.73 29.92
C ARG A 5 20.92 30.55 30.56
N PRO A 6 20.24 29.40 30.42
CA PRO A 6 19.11 29.12 29.52
C PRO A 6 17.77 28.95 30.28
N LEU A 7 16.64 28.83 29.57
CA LEU A 7 15.37 28.37 30.17
C LEU A 7 14.83 27.14 29.42
N LEU A 8 14.85 26.02 30.12
CA LEU A 8 14.14 24.77 29.86
C LEU A 8 12.78 24.84 30.58
N ALA A 9 11.70 24.56 29.86
CA ALA A 9 10.42 24.06 30.37
C ALA A 9 9.67 23.48 29.15
N GLY A 10 9.20 22.25 29.06
CA GLY A 10 8.74 21.34 30.10
C GLY A 10 7.27 21.04 29.84
N ALA A 11 6.97 19.99 29.07
CA ALA A 11 5.63 19.40 29.02
C ALA A 11 5.75 17.92 28.63
N ALA A 12 5.79 17.07 29.66
CA ALA A 12 5.51 15.65 29.56
C ALA A 12 3.99 15.45 29.60
N VAL A 13 3.44 14.62 28.71
CA VAL A 13 2.15 13.96 28.97
C VAL A 13 2.33 12.47 28.68
N VAL A 14 2.29 11.71 29.77
CA VAL A 14 2.15 10.26 29.82
C VAL A 14 0.66 9.95 29.82
N ALA A 15 0.22 9.00 28.99
CA ALA A 15 -0.95 8.19 29.29
C ALA A 15 -0.77 6.80 28.66
N ALA A 16 -0.68 5.81 29.56
CA ALA A 16 -0.63 4.39 29.28
C ALA A 16 -2.05 3.78 29.24
N LEU A 17 -2.20 2.64 28.55
CA LEU A 17 -2.95 1.40 28.90
C LEU A 17 -3.27 0.65 27.60
N VAL A 18 -2.57 -0.44 27.31
CA VAL A 18 -2.88 -1.85 27.66
C VAL A 18 -4.08 -2.42 26.88
N GLY A 19 -3.77 -3.41 26.05
CA GLY A 19 -4.71 -4.36 25.47
C GLY A 19 -3.93 -5.56 24.94
N ALA A 20 -3.66 -6.53 25.82
CA ALA A 20 -3.10 -7.83 25.47
C ALA A 20 -4.19 -8.76 24.93
N VAL A 21 -3.88 -9.55 23.89
CA VAL A 21 -4.53 -10.86 23.65
C VAL A 21 -3.46 -11.89 23.27
N VAL A 22 -3.66 -13.09 23.78
CA VAL A 22 -2.70 -14.14 24.12
C VAL A 22 -2.44 -15.16 23.00
N TYR A 23 -1.16 -15.52 22.92
CA TYR A 23 -0.51 -16.81 22.62
C TYR A 23 -1.29 -18.06 22.18
N GLY A 24 -0.76 -18.70 21.14
CA GLY A 24 -0.63 -20.15 20.96
C GLY A 24 0.31 -20.36 19.76
N GLY A 25 1.47 -21.00 19.81
CA GLY A 25 2.04 -21.97 20.73
C GLY A 25 2.38 -23.23 19.94
N VAL A 26 3.59 -23.34 19.38
CA VAL A 26 4.15 -24.63 18.91
C VAL A 26 5.62 -24.70 19.33
N ARG A 27 5.93 -25.63 20.25
CA ARG A 27 7.30 -26.07 20.57
C ARG A 27 7.67 -27.29 19.73
N ALA A 28 8.96 -27.36 19.43
CA ALA A 28 9.64 -28.25 18.52
C ALA A 28 9.70 -29.73 18.92
N THR A 29 9.89 -30.59 17.92
CA THR A 29 10.52 -31.91 18.06
C THR A 29 11.63 -32.06 17.02
N HIS A 30 12.76 -32.60 17.46
CA HIS A 30 14.04 -32.72 16.76
C HIS A 30 14.13 -33.99 15.87
N ALA A 31 15.05 -33.89 14.88
CA ALA A 31 15.95 -34.92 14.34
C ALA A 31 15.45 -35.98 13.32
N SER A 32 15.99 -35.80 12.10
CA SER A 32 16.76 -36.76 11.27
C SER A 32 16.13 -38.08 10.79
N ASN A 33 16.01 -38.26 9.46
CA ASN A 33 16.70 -39.34 8.71
C ASN A 33 16.47 -39.27 7.17
N THR A 34 17.60 -39.22 6.46
CA THR A 34 18.00 -40.02 5.28
C THR A 34 17.12 -40.10 4.01
N ALA A 35 17.63 -39.44 2.96
CA ALA A 35 17.69 -39.80 1.52
C ALA A 35 16.59 -40.66 0.86
N SER A 36 16.00 -40.17 -0.24
CA SER A 36 16.33 -40.67 -1.60
C SER A 36 15.47 -40.05 -2.72
N GLN A 37 16.19 -39.72 -3.81
CA GLN A 37 15.81 -39.83 -5.22
C GLN A 37 14.81 -38.84 -5.86
N ALA A 38 15.44 -37.90 -6.56
CA ALA A 38 15.11 -37.30 -7.85
C ALA A 38 13.90 -37.83 -8.64
N SER A 39 13.11 -36.88 -9.16
CA SER A 39 12.82 -36.83 -10.59
C SER A 39 12.65 -35.37 -11.02
N GLY A 40 13.47 -34.96 -11.99
CA GLY A 40 13.56 -33.59 -12.44
C GLY A 40 12.34 -33.15 -13.24
N THR A 41 11.94 -31.92 -13.03
CA THR A 41 11.60 -30.99 -14.11
C THR A 41 12.12 -29.62 -13.68
N ALA A 42 13.04 -29.08 -14.46
CA ALA A 42 13.52 -27.72 -14.30
C ALA A 42 12.34 -26.76 -14.47
N SER A 43 12.03 -26.00 -13.44
CA SER A 43 11.38 -24.70 -13.59
C SER A 43 12.13 -23.75 -12.69
N ARG A 44 12.90 -22.89 -13.36
CA ARG A 44 13.71 -21.81 -12.82
C ARG A 44 12.81 -20.96 -11.92
N ALA A 45 12.82 -21.24 -10.62
CA ALA A 45 12.27 -20.33 -9.63
C ALA A 45 13.17 -19.10 -9.68
N SER A 46 12.69 -18.02 -10.29
CA SER A 46 13.39 -16.75 -10.23
C SER A 46 13.55 -16.37 -8.76
N ASP A 47 14.79 -16.39 -8.30
CA ASP A 47 15.26 -15.84 -7.03
C ASP A 47 14.94 -14.34 -6.98
N HIS A 48 13.69 -14.00 -6.69
CA HIS A 48 13.33 -12.69 -6.19
C HIS A 48 13.11 -12.87 -4.70
N GLY A 49 14.03 -12.32 -3.91
CA GLY A 49 14.01 -12.35 -2.44
C GLY A 49 12.69 -11.84 -1.83
N PRO A 50 12.57 -11.76 -0.49
CA PRO A 50 11.31 -11.49 0.18
C PRO A 50 10.60 -10.28 -0.41
N LEU A 51 9.32 -10.48 -0.76
CA LEU A 51 8.44 -9.48 -1.35
C LEU A 51 8.49 -8.17 -0.54
N PRO A 52 8.49 -7.00 -1.19
CA PRO A 52 8.54 -5.73 -0.47
C PRO A 52 7.31 -5.57 0.44
N THR A 53 7.55 -5.18 1.69
CA THR A 53 6.50 -4.83 2.64
C THR A 53 5.67 -3.67 2.09
N THR A 54 4.34 -3.84 2.07
CA THR A 54 3.41 -2.84 1.57
C THR A 54 2.65 -2.20 2.71
N LEU A 55 2.61 -0.87 2.75
CA LEU A 55 1.82 -0.10 3.70
C LEU A 55 0.80 0.74 2.93
N VAL A 56 -0.47 0.60 3.29
CA VAL A 56 -1.56 1.43 2.77
C VAL A 56 -1.97 2.41 3.85
N THR A 57 -2.03 3.70 3.50
CA THR A 57 -2.45 4.77 4.42
C THR A 57 -3.58 5.55 3.78
N SER A 58 -4.76 5.51 4.39
CA SER A 58 -5.90 6.34 4.02
C SER A 58 -5.77 7.75 4.60
N GLN A 59 -6.19 8.74 3.82
CA GLN A 59 -6.33 10.14 4.22
C GLN A 59 -7.83 10.51 4.32
N PRO A 60 -8.17 11.71 4.86
CA PRO A 60 -9.55 12.10 5.12
C PRO A 60 -10.46 11.99 3.89
N THR A 61 -11.67 11.48 4.12
CA THR A 61 -12.76 11.45 3.16
C THR A 61 -13.47 12.80 3.11
N GLY A 62 -13.94 13.19 1.93
CA GLY A 62 -14.70 14.43 1.77
C GLY A 62 -15.32 14.57 0.38
N THR A 63 -16.15 15.58 0.18
CA THR A 63 -16.80 15.91 -1.10
C THR A 63 -15.88 16.60 -2.11
N ARG A 64 -14.58 16.68 -1.81
CA ARG A 64 -13.63 17.41 -2.64
C ARG A 64 -13.32 16.63 -3.92
N ALA A 65 -13.29 17.31 -5.07
CA ALA A 65 -12.94 16.67 -6.34
C ALA A 65 -11.48 16.14 -6.33
N PRO A 66 -11.19 15.02 -7.02
CA PRO A 66 -9.86 14.41 -7.03
C PRO A 66 -8.68 15.36 -7.39
N SER A 67 -8.88 16.27 -8.35
CA SER A 67 -7.85 17.20 -8.82
C SER A 67 -7.30 18.14 -7.74
N THR A 68 -8.07 18.31 -6.67
CA THR A 68 -7.79 19.28 -5.63
C THR A 68 -6.80 18.75 -4.57
N TYR A 69 -6.53 17.44 -4.54
CA TYR A 69 -5.60 16.82 -3.58
C TYR A 69 -4.11 17.11 -3.86
N GLY A 70 -3.79 17.83 -4.95
CA GLY A 70 -2.43 18.29 -5.23
C GLY A 70 -1.49 17.21 -5.77
N TYR A 71 -2.00 16.04 -6.17
CA TYR A 71 -1.21 14.95 -6.74
C TYR A 71 -0.89 15.13 -8.24
N GLY A 72 -1.36 16.21 -8.86
CA GLY A 72 -1.14 16.50 -10.28
C GLY A 72 -2.03 15.69 -11.21
N LYS A 73 -1.56 15.43 -12.43
CA LYS A 73 -2.30 14.68 -13.46
C LYS A 73 -2.28 13.18 -13.12
N PRO A 74 -3.41 12.47 -13.22
CA PRO A 74 -3.43 11.02 -13.03
C PRO A 74 -2.65 10.31 -14.14
N MET A 75 -1.89 9.31 -13.74
CA MET A 75 -1.11 8.42 -14.60
C MET A 75 -1.95 7.25 -15.09
N ALA A 76 -2.87 6.75 -14.26
CA ALA A 76 -3.81 5.68 -14.61
C ALA A 76 -5.20 5.99 -14.07
N ARG A 77 -6.21 5.44 -14.75
CA ARG A 77 -7.62 5.61 -14.42
C ARG A 77 -8.32 4.28 -14.55
N ALA A 78 -9.22 3.98 -13.62
CA ALA A 78 -10.16 2.89 -13.78
C ALA A 78 -11.16 3.21 -14.91
N GLU A 79 -11.80 2.18 -15.44
CA GLU A 79 -12.69 2.27 -16.60
C GLU A 79 -13.84 3.27 -16.38
N HIS A 80 -14.46 3.28 -15.20
CA HIS A 80 -15.58 4.17 -14.88
C HIS A 80 -15.15 5.48 -14.19
N GLY A 81 -13.84 5.77 -14.15
CA GLY A 81 -13.27 7.01 -13.59
C GLY A 81 -13.38 7.15 -12.06
N GLU A 82 -13.87 6.13 -11.36
CA GLU A 82 -14.03 6.08 -9.91
C GLU A 82 -12.68 6.06 -9.18
N VAL A 83 -11.64 5.52 -9.81
CA VAL A 83 -10.28 5.47 -9.24
C VAL A 83 -9.30 6.15 -10.17
N LEU A 84 -8.48 7.03 -9.58
CA LEU A 84 -7.35 7.65 -10.24
C LEU A 84 -6.08 7.32 -9.48
N ALA A 85 -5.07 6.82 -10.18
CA ALA A 85 -3.72 6.64 -9.67
C ALA A 85 -2.82 7.74 -10.22
N TYR A 86 -1.97 8.31 -9.36
CA TYR A 86 -1.10 9.43 -9.70
C TYR A 86 0.36 9.00 -9.82
N THR A 87 1.18 9.94 -10.31
CA THR A 87 2.61 9.70 -10.50
C THR A 87 3.26 9.26 -9.18
N PRO A 88 3.95 8.11 -9.15
CA PRO A 88 4.65 7.65 -7.97
C PRO A 88 5.79 8.59 -7.57
N HIS A 89 6.03 8.72 -6.27
CA HIS A 89 7.13 9.50 -5.72
C HIS A 89 8.08 8.61 -4.95
N ARG A 90 9.38 8.73 -5.24
CA ARG A 90 10.42 8.11 -4.41
C ARG A 90 10.52 8.89 -3.10
N LEU A 91 10.38 8.18 -2.00
CA LEU A 91 10.55 8.70 -0.65
C LEU A 91 11.91 8.27 -0.10
N PRO A 92 12.38 8.91 0.99
CA PRO A 92 13.51 8.40 1.77
C PRO A 92 13.31 6.94 2.20
N TYR A 93 14.40 6.30 2.63
CA TYR A 93 14.39 4.89 3.08
C TYR A 93 13.96 3.89 2.01
N LYS A 94 14.21 4.22 0.73
CA LYS A 94 14.04 3.29 -0.38
C LYS A 94 12.57 2.86 -0.49
N LEU A 95 11.66 3.83 -0.39
CA LEU A 95 10.21 3.64 -0.49
C LEU A 95 9.66 4.33 -1.75
N LEU A 96 8.65 3.73 -2.36
CA LEU A 96 7.95 4.28 -3.52
C LEU A 96 6.49 4.43 -3.14
N GLN A 97 6.01 5.67 -3.11
CA GLN A 97 4.65 5.98 -2.72
C GLN A 97 3.82 6.27 -3.96
N ILE A 98 2.72 5.54 -4.15
CA ILE A 98 1.74 5.77 -5.21
C ILE A 98 0.48 6.40 -4.59
N PRO A 99 0.17 7.67 -4.90
CA PRO A 99 -1.07 8.29 -4.47
C PRO A 99 -2.26 7.82 -5.30
N PHE A 100 -3.42 7.71 -4.65
CA PHE A 100 -4.70 7.39 -5.27
C PHE A 100 -5.80 8.32 -4.76
N THR A 101 -6.81 8.51 -5.60
CA THR A 101 -8.12 9.01 -5.19
C THR A 101 -9.19 8.03 -5.62
N ILE A 102 -10.10 7.71 -4.71
CA ILE A 102 -11.25 6.84 -4.95
C ILE A 102 -12.51 7.68 -4.74
N THR A 103 -13.38 7.75 -5.75
CA THR A 103 -14.61 8.54 -5.74
C THR A 103 -15.79 7.61 -5.82
N ASN A 104 -16.68 7.67 -4.82
CA ASN A 104 -17.94 6.95 -4.90
C ASN A 104 -18.99 7.78 -5.63
N ASN A 105 -19.15 7.54 -6.94
CA ASN A 105 -20.16 8.23 -7.74
C ASN A 105 -21.59 7.72 -7.50
N GLY A 106 -21.75 6.62 -6.75
CA GLY A 106 -23.05 6.01 -6.50
C GLY A 106 -23.85 6.72 -5.40
N PRO A 107 -25.17 6.44 -5.32
CA PRO A 107 -26.09 7.07 -4.36
C PRO A 107 -25.99 6.50 -2.94
N GLU A 108 -25.32 5.35 -2.77
CA GLU A 108 -25.15 4.66 -1.48
C GLU A 108 -23.69 4.61 -1.08
N ALA A 109 -23.44 4.44 0.23
CA ALA A 109 -22.10 4.17 0.72
C ALA A 109 -21.57 2.83 0.17
N ALA A 110 -20.28 2.80 -0.19
CA ALA A 110 -19.65 1.61 -0.76
C ALA A 110 -18.20 1.45 -0.30
N MET A 111 -17.75 0.19 -0.26
CA MET A 111 -16.37 -0.20 -0.06
C MET A 111 -15.74 -0.52 -1.42
N TYR A 112 -14.48 -0.12 -1.60
CA TYR A 112 -13.73 -0.35 -2.82
C TYR A 112 -12.49 -1.19 -2.50
N SER A 113 -12.21 -2.19 -3.32
CA SER A 113 -10.91 -2.85 -3.41
C SER A 113 -10.32 -2.57 -4.79
N VAL A 114 -9.21 -1.85 -4.83
CA VAL A 114 -8.52 -1.45 -6.06
C VAL A 114 -7.30 -2.33 -6.23
N TYR A 115 -7.31 -3.18 -7.25
CA TYR A 115 -6.16 -4.00 -7.63
C TYR A 115 -5.37 -3.27 -8.71
N PHE A 116 -4.06 -3.21 -8.53
CA PHE A 116 -3.18 -2.55 -9.49
C PHE A 116 -1.83 -3.24 -9.57
N THR A 117 -1.14 -3.00 -10.68
CA THR A 117 0.23 -3.42 -10.91
C THR A 117 1.14 -2.20 -11.02
N VAL A 118 2.31 -2.27 -10.40
CA VAL A 118 3.40 -1.31 -10.58
C VAL A 118 4.54 -2.01 -11.29
N GLU A 119 4.89 -1.53 -12.48
CA GLU A 119 6.04 -2.00 -13.24
C GLU A 119 7.15 -0.96 -13.18
N ILE A 120 8.38 -1.40 -12.94
CA ILE A 120 9.54 -0.51 -12.78
C ILE A 120 10.70 -1.06 -13.60
N GLY A 121 11.30 -0.17 -14.40
CA GLY A 121 12.35 -0.53 -15.35
C GLY A 121 11.80 -0.96 -16.70
N ASP A 122 12.73 -1.28 -17.59
CA ASP A 122 12.45 -1.64 -18.99
C ASP A 122 13.19 -2.93 -19.36
N GLY A 123 12.72 -3.63 -20.39
CA GLY A 123 13.38 -4.84 -20.91
C GLY A 123 13.38 -6.03 -19.94
N ALA A 124 14.50 -6.77 -19.92
CA ALA A 124 14.64 -8.02 -19.18
C ALA A 124 14.71 -7.83 -17.65
N ASP A 125 15.11 -6.65 -17.18
CA ASP A 125 15.27 -6.35 -15.76
C ASP A 125 14.00 -5.76 -15.13
N LYS A 126 12.88 -5.71 -15.86
CA LYS A 126 11.62 -5.13 -15.37
C LYS A 126 11.12 -5.87 -14.12
N ALA A 127 10.87 -5.12 -13.06
CA ALA A 127 10.21 -5.61 -11.86
C ALA A 127 8.70 -5.32 -11.90
N SER A 128 7.87 -6.24 -11.40
CA SER A 128 6.41 -6.09 -11.37
C SER A 128 5.84 -6.41 -9.99
N TYR A 129 4.98 -5.53 -9.47
CA TYR A 129 4.36 -5.64 -8.16
C TYR A 129 2.85 -5.55 -8.26
N ARG A 130 2.16 -6.61 -7.85
CA ARG A 130 0.70 -6.59 -7.70
C ARG A 130 0.33 -6.13 -6.30
N GLN A 131 -0.62 -5.22 -6.21
CA GLN A 131 -1.01 -4.57 -4.96
C GLN A 131 -2.51 -4.33 -4.91
N VAL A 132 -3.01 -4.13 -3.69
CA VAL A 132 -4.39 -3.76 -3.43
C VAL A 132 -4.46 -2.56 -2.48
N VAL A 133 -5.36 -1.64 -2.77
CA VAL A 133 -5.74 -0.54 -1.87
C VAL A 133 -7.24 -0.64 -1.61
N THR A 134 -7.63 -0.58 -0.34
CA THR A 134 -9.04 -0.66 0.05
C THR A 134 -9.54 0.67 0.60
N SER A 135 -10.83 0.94 0.42
CA SER A 135 -11.55 1.96 1.20
C SER A 135 -12.22 1.30 2.41
N GLY A 136 -12.12 1.95 3.57
CA GLY A 136 -12.80 1.53 4.80
C GLY A 136 -14.31 1.85 4.81
N GLY A 137 -14.93 2.01 3.63
CA GLY A 137 -16.24 2.61 3.45
C GLY A 137 -16.16 4.07 2.98
N LEU A 138 -16.86 4.38 1.91
CA LEU A 138 -16.89 5.69 1.28
C LEU A 138 -18.34 6.11 1.07
N ALA A 139 -18.75 7.20 1.72
CA ALA A 139 -20.09 7.76 1.58
C ALA A 139 -20.43 8.09 0.11
N ALA A 140 -21.72 8.14 -0.19
CA ALA A 140 -22.21 8.54 -1.51
C ALA A 140 -21.63 9.91 -1.91
N HIS A 141 -21.17 10.03 -3.15
CA HIS A 141 -20.60 11.26 -3.72
C HIS A 141 -19.35 11.81 -3.01
N HIS A 142 -18.70 11.00 -2.16
CA HIS A 142 -17.45 11.38 -1.51
C HIS A 142 -16.23 10.81 -2.24
N THR A 143 -15.13 11.52 -2.11
CA THR A 143 -13.79 11.11 -2.53
C THR A 143 -12.93 10.82 -1.30
N MET A 144 -12.16 9.75 -1.37
CA MET A 144 -11.09 9.41 -0.43
C MET A 144 -9.76 9.57 -1.13
N ALA A 145 -8.79 10.23 -0.48
CA ALA A 145 -7.39 10.11 -0.86
C ALA A 145 -6.72 8.98 -0.08
N THR A 146 -5.86 8.21 -0.73
CA THR A 146 -5.12 7.11 -0.10
C THR A 146 -3.81 6.89 -0.83
N ARG A 147 -2.92 6.09 -0.24
CA ARG A 147 -1.57 5.84 -0.77
C ARG A 147 -1.21 4.38 -0.58
N ALA A 148 -0.53 3.81 -1.57
CA ALA A 148 0.20 2.56 -1.42
C ALA A 148 1.70 2.85 -1.37
N THR A 149 2.43 2.15 -0.51
CA THR A 149 3.89 2.27 -0.41
C THR A 149 4.54 0.93 -0.70
N ILE A 150 5.49 0.91 -1.63
CA ILE A 150 6.32 -0.26 -1.94
C ILE A 150 7.71 -0.01 -1.35
N GLY A 151 8.20 -0.94 -0.53
CA GLY A 151 9.55 -0.87 0.05
C GLY A 151 10.67 -1.42 -0.84
N ASN A 152 11.92 -1.25 -0.39
CA ASN A 152 13.14 -1.79 -1.01
C ASN A 152 13.39 -1.35 -2.46
N VAL A 153 13.15 -0.07 -2.74
CA VAL A 153 13.22 0.55 -4.08
C VAL A 153 14.66 0.77 -4.59
N ASP A 154 15.67 0.62 -3.75
CA ASP A 154 17.08 0.55 -4.12
C ASP A 154 17.46 -0.70 -4.90
N LYS A 155 16.70 -1.79 -4.71
CA LYS A 155 16.81 -2.99 -5.55
C LYS A 155 15.95 -2.88 -6.82
N LEU A 156 15.14 -1.84 -6.94
CA LEU A 156 14.30 -1.65 -8.10
C LEU A 156 15.14 -1.09 -9.24
N PRO A 157 14.94 -1.58 -10.47
CA PRO A 157 15.63 -1.05 -11.63
C PRO A 157 15.49 0.46 -11.71
N ALA A 158 16.55 1.13 -12.15
CA ALA A 158 16.39 2.48 -12.68
C ALA A 158 15.54 2.39 -13.95
N GLY A 159 14.63 3.34 -14.16
CA GLY A 159 13.83 3.38 -15.38
C GLY A 159 12.43 3.92 -15.17
N ALA A 160 11.61 3.77 -16.21
CA ALA A 160 10.23 4.21 -16.19
C ALA A 160 9.43 3.44 -15.12
N ILE A 161 8.48 4.15 -14.50
CA ILE A 161 7.50 3.54 -13.61
C ILE A 161 6.15 3.60 -14.30
N ARG A 162 5.50 2.45 -14.45
CA ARG A 162 4.14 2.35 -14.96
C ARG A 162 3.23 1.82 -13.86
N VAL A 163 2.07 2.45 -13.72
CA VAL A 163 1.01 2.00 -12.83
C VAL A 163 -0.18 1.63 -13.69
N THR A 164 -0.72 0.44 -13.48
CA THR A 164 -1.91 -0.05 -14.19
C THR A 164 -2.94 -0.48 -13.16
N ILE A 165 -4.13 0.13 -13.19
CA ILE A 165 -5.27 -0.36 -12.42
C ILE A 165 -5.81 -1.57 -13.18
N THR A 166 -5.82 -2.73 -12.54
CA THR A 166 -6.19 -3.99 -13.18
C THR A 166 -7.62 -4.39 -12.90
N ASP A 167 -8.14 -4.04 -11.71
CA ASP A 167 -9.51 -4.33 -11.31
C ASP A 167 -9.97 -3.37 -10.21
N VAL A 168 -11.26 -3.06 -10.19
CA VAL A 168 -11.90 -2.27 -9.13
C VAL A 168 -13.16 -2.99 -8.69
N GLN A 169 -13.14 -3.53 -7.48
CA GLN A 169 -14.30 -4.17 -6.89
C GLN A 169 -15.02 -3.19 -5.98
N LYS A 170 -16.28 -2.92 -6.29
CA LYS A 170 -17.18 -2.11 -5.48
C LYS A 170 -18.17 -3.03 -4.76
N ARG A 171 -18.29 -2.87 -3.45
CA ARG A 171 -19.31 -3.53 -2.61
C ARG A 171 -20.17 -2.47 -1.96
N SER A 172 -21.45 -2.45 -2.25
CA SER A 172 -22.39 -1.48 -1.66
C SER A 172 -22.74 -1.93 -0.25
N HIS A 173 -23.19 -1.01 0.62
CA HIS A 173 -23.62 -1.37 1.98
C HIS A 173 -24.71 -2.46 1.97
N SER A 174 -25.59 -2.42 0.96
CA SER A 174 -26.62 -3.42 0.68
C SER A 174 -26.07 -4.85 0.42
N ASP A 175 -24.78 -4.99 0.11
CA ASP A 175 -24.11 -6.26 -0.16
C ASP A 175 -23.35 -6.82 1.07
N LEU A 176 -23.35 -6.11 2.20
CA LEU A 176 -22.70 -6.56 3.45
C LEU A 176 -23.73 -7.32 4.32
N PRO A 177 -23.37 -8.50 4.88
CA PRO A 177 -24.27 -9.20 5.79
C PRO A 177 -24.56 -8.32 7.02
N SER A 178 -25.85 -8.16 7.30
CA SER A 178 -26.42 -7.44 8.45
C SER A 178 -25.98 -8.00 9.80
#